data_AF-A0A7D9LFP8-F1
#
_entry.id   AF-A0A7D9LFP8-F1
#
_cell.length_a   1.000
_cell.length_b   1.000
_cell.length_c   1.000
_cell.angle_alpha   90.00
_cell.angle_beta   90.00
_cell.angle_gamma   90.00
#
_symmetry.space_group_name_H-M   'P 1'
#
loop_
_entity.id
_entity.type
_entity.pdbx_description
1 polymer ?
#
loop_
_entity_poly.entity_id
_entity_poly.type
_entity_poly.pdbx_seq_one_letter_code
_entity_poly.pdbx_strand_id
1 'polypeptide(L)'
;MDARNKVVFASKEADTDFKYGSQLIQNTFLTALETGIRDDYLTISLRPILRKDCVSDEELMRSINELAFQKTERENKLGLTERLSAKSAKVSSVEGAKGKKGTSPEASEKQDLLAEIKGIKSELSSLKAKVEEQASRVMHRSSQDIHGVAPNVGEKTMEILGDIVLFAVRLDI
;
A
#
# COMPACT_ATOMS: atom_id res chain seq x y z
N MET A 1 8.84 -11.27 36.85
CA MET A 1 10.02 -10.88 36.06
C MET A 1 9.57 -10.64 34.64
N ASP A 2 9.64 -9.39 34.16
CA ASP A 2 9.21 -9.02 32.81
C ASP A 2 10.18 -9.52 31.72
N ALA A 3 9.71 -9.71 30.49
CA ALA A 3 10.52 -10.20 29.37
C ALA A 3 11.75 -9.32 29.12
N ARG A 4 11.61 -8.00 29.27
CA ARG A 4 12.71 -7.04 29.21
C ARG A 4 13.78 -7.35 30.27
N ASN A 5 13.37 -7.65 31.49
CA ASN A 5 14.29 -7.92 32.61
C ASN A 5 15.03 -9.26 32.41
N LYS A 6 14.39 -10.26 31.80
CA LYS A 6 15.04 -11.54 31.45
C LYS A 6 16.13 -11.35 30.38
N VAL A 7 15.89 -10.51 29.38
CA VAL A 7 16.87 -10.20 28.33
C VAL A 7 18.07 -9.43 28.90
N VAL A 8 17.82 -8.45 29.76
CA VAL A 8 18.89 -7.67 30.43
C VAL A 8 19.73 -8.53 31.37
N PHE A 9 19.15 -9.56 31.99
CA PHE A 9 19.90 -10.49 32.84
C PHE A 9 20.78 -11.42 32.00
N ALA A 10 20.22 -12.06 30.97
CA ALA A 10 20.97 -12.97 30.09
C ALA A 10 22.10 -12.27 29.32
N SER A 11 21.94 -10.98 28.98
CA SER A 11 23.00 -10.22 28.30
C SER A 11 24.20 -9.90 29.21
N LYS A 12 24.04 -9.96 30.53
CA LYS A 12 25.10 -9.68 31.51
C LYS A 12 25.91 -10.93 31.88
N GLU A 13 25.33 -12.12 31.74
CA GLU A 13 26.03 -13.39 31.97
C GLU A 13 26.96 -13.78 30.80
N ALA A 14 26.69 -13.28 29.59
CA ALA A 14 27.54 -13.51 28.43
C ALA A 14 28.69 -12.48 28.38
N ASP A 15 29.61 -12.55 29.35
CA ASP A 15 30.86 -11.79 29.34
C ASP A 15 31.78 -12.36 28.25
N THR A 16 31.46 -12.01 26.99
CA THR A 16 32.21 -12.44 25.82
C THR A 16 33.33 -11.43 25.57
N ASP A 17 34.58 -11.87 25.75
CA ASP A 17 35.80 -11.08 25.48
C ASP A 17 35.91 -10.59 24.02
N PHE A 18 35.09 -11.16 23.13
CA PHE A 18 35.10 -10.84 21.70
C PHE A 18 33.94 -9.90 21.34
N LYS A 19 34.25 -8.63 21.13
CA LYS A 19 33.31 -7.64 20.57
C LYS A 19 33.55 -7.49 19.08
N TYR A 20 32.51 -7.67 18.26
CA TYR A 20 32.58 -7.32 16.85
C TYR A 20 32.81 -5.81 16.71
N GLY A 21 33.84 -5.42 15.96
CA GLY A 21 34.08 -4.00 15.65
C GLY A 21 32.93 -3.44 14.80
N SER A 22 32.56 -2.17 15.03
CA SER A 22 31.45 -1.52 14.32
C SER A 22 31.58 -1.60 12.80
N GLN A 23 32.81 -1.49 12.28
CA GLN A 23 33.08 -1.64 10.84
C GLN A 23 32.77 -3.04 10.32
N LEU A 24 33.10 -4.09 11.10
CA LEU A 24 32.82 -5.46 10.72
C LEU A 24 31.32 -5.72 10.71
N ILE A 25 30.59 -5.20 11.69
CA ILE A 25 29.12 -5.27 11.73
C ILE A 25 28.53 -4.58 10.50
N GLN A 26 28.96 -3.34 10.22
CA GLN A 26 28.49 -2.57 9.06
C GLN A 26 28.77 -3.30 7.74
N ASN A 27 30.01 -3.76 7.53
CA ASN A 27 30.39 -4.45 6.31
C ASN A 27 29.62 -5.77 6.14
N THR A 28 29.42 -6.52 7.21
CA THR A 28 28.65 -7.76 7.19
C THR A 28 27.19 -7.49 6.84
N PHE A 29 26.60 -6.45 7.43
CA PHE A 29 25.24 -6.02 7.14
C PHE A 29 25.08 -5.60 5.67
N LEU A 30 25.95 -4.72 5.16
CA LEU A 30 25.89 -4.25 3.77
C LEU A 30 26.10 -5.40 2.77
N THR A 31 26.99 -6.34 3.08
CA THR A 31 27.22 -7.54 2.26
C THR A 31 26.00 -8.47 2.27
N ALA A 32 25.40 -8.70 3.43
CA ALA A 32 24.19 -9.49 3.55
C ALA A 32 23.02 -8.84 2.79
N LEU A 33 22.95 -7.52 2.80
CA LEU A 33 21.94 -6.78 2.05
C LEU A 33 22.19 -6.86 0.53
N GLU A 34 23.43 -6.63 0.05
CA GLU A 34 23.78 -6.74 -1.38
C GLU A 34 23.49 -8.14 -1.94
N THR A 35 23.78 -9.19 -1.16
CA THR A 35 23.58 -10.59 -1.58
C THR A 35 22.16 -11.11 -1.32
N GLY A 36 21.38 -10.45 -0.45
CA GLY A 36 20.01 -10.83 -0.12
C GLY A 36 18.96 -10.31 -1.11
N ILE A 37 19.29 -9.32 -1.93
CA ILE A 37 18.37 -8.74 -2.92
C ILE A 37 18.31 -9.66 -4.15
N ARG A 38 17.10 -10.15 -4.46
CA ARG A 38 16.86 -11.05 -5.60
C ARG A 38 16.60 -10.34 -6.92
N ASP A 39 16.23 -9.08 -6.86
CA ASP A 39 15.87 -8.30 -8.04
C ASP A 39 17.09 -7.63 -8.63
N ASP A 40 17.45 -7.98 -9.86
CA ASP A 40 18.66 -7.47 -10.52
C ASP A 40 18.65 -5.95 -10.67
N TYR A 41 17.48 -5.34 -10.92
CA TYR A 41 17.35 -3.89 -11.03
C TYR A 41 17.66 -3.21 -9.69
N LEU A 42 17.08 -3.70 -8.59
CA LEU A 42 17.35 -3.19 -7.25
C LEU A 42 18.82 -3.43 -6.86
N THR A 43 19.38 -4.60 -7.15
CA THR A 43 20.78 -4.94 -6.85
C THR A 43 21.74 -3.99 -7.57
N ILE A 44 21.58 -3.78 -8.87
CA ILE A 44 22.44 -2.87 -9.65
C ILE A 44 22.31 -1.44 -9.16
N SER A 45 21.09 -1.01 -8.85
CA SER A 45 20.80 0.37 -8.44
C SER A 45 21.25 0.69 -7.02
N LEU A 46 21.19 -0.27 -6.10
CA LEU A 46 21.63 -0.12 -4.70
C LEU A 46 23.13 -0.29 -4.50
N ARG A 47 23.82 -1.02 -5.39
CA ARG A 47 25.27 -1.29 -5.27
C ARG A 47 26.14 -0.05 -4.98
N PRO A 48 25.92 1.13 -5.59
CA PRO A 48 26.71 2.32 -5.28
C PRO A 48 26.56 2.79 -3.82
N ILE A 49 25.37 2.62 -3.25
CA ILE A 49 25.03 3.01 -1.88
C ILE A 49 25.61 1.99 -0.89
N LEU A 50 25.52 0.70 -1.22
CA LEU A 50 25.99 -0.40 -0.38
C LEU A 50 27.53 -0.49 -0.31
N ARG A 51 28.25 0.12 -1.24
CA ARG A 51 29.73 0.18 -1.24
C ARG A 51 30.30 1.43 -0.58
N LYS A 52 29.45 2.31 -0.05
CA LYS A 52 29.87 3.51 0.68
C LYS A 52 30.30 3.11 2.08
N ASP A 53 31.50 3.52 2.50
CA ASP A 53 32.09 3.15 3.80
C ASP A 53 31.24 3.57 5.01
N CYS A 54 30.45 4.63 4.86
CA CYS A 54 29.51 5.12 5.87
C CYS A 54 28.21 5.52 5.19
N VAL A 55 27.24 4.60 5.18
CA VAL A 55 25.85 4.90 4.87
C VAL A 55 25.05 4.90 6.17
N SER A 56 24.18 5.90 6.35
CA SER A 56 23.25 5.88 7.48
C SER A 56 22.04 5.02 7.14
N ASP A 57 21.40 4.45 8.16
CA ASP A 57 20.16 3.68 8.00
C ASP A 57 19.08 4.51 7.29
N GLU A 58 19.00 5.81 7.59
CA GLU A 58 18.04 6.72 6.95
C GLU A 58 18.30 6.92 5.45
N GLU A 59 19.57 7.06 5.04
CA GLU A 59 19.95 7.17 3.63
C GLU A 59 19.66 5.86 2.89
N LEU A 60 19.95 4.73 3.52
CA LEU A 60 19.70 3.41 2.99
C LEU A 60 18.19 3.14 2.81
N MET A 61 17.40 3.38 3.85
CA MET A 61 15.95 3.18 3.83
C MET A 61 15.26 4.06 2.79
N ARG A 62 15.66 5.33 2.70
CA ARG A 62 15.14 6.25 1.68
C ARG A 62 15.42 5.71 0.28
N SER A 63 16.65 5.25 0.02
CA SER A 63 17.06 4.77 -1.29
C SER A 63 16.34 3.49 -1.69
N ILE A 64 16.16 2.55 -0.75
CA ILE A 64 15.40 1.31 -0.98
C ILE A 64 13.95 1.62 -1.33
N ASN A 65 13.30 2.50 -0.55
CA ASN A 65 11.90 2.87 -0.77
C ASN A 65 11.69 3.53 -2.14
N GLU A 66 12.58 4.45 -2.51
CA GLU A 66 12.54 5.14 -3.80
C GLU A 66 12.69 4.14 -4.97
N LEU A 67 13.67 3.24 -4.89
CA LEU A 67 13.89 2.24 -5.94
C LEU A 67 12.76 1.22 -6.03
N ALA A 68 12.18 0.80 -4.91
CA ALA A 68 11.01 -0.07 -4.87
C ALA A 68 9.78 0.59 -5.51
N PHE A 69 9.59 1.90 -5.27
CA PHE A 69 8.53 2.69 -5.90
C PHE A 69 8.73 2.77 -7.42
N GLN A 70 9.94 3.12 -7.88
CA GLN A 70 10.26 3.19 -9.31
C GLN A 70 10.13 1.83 -10.01
N LYS A 71 10.47 0.73 -9.33
CA LYS A 71 10.26 -0.62 -9.84
C LYS A 71 8.77 -0.89 -10.03
N THR A 72 7.96 -0.63 -9.00
CA THR A 72 6.49 -0.81 -9.06
C THR A 72 5.88 0.03 -10.19
N GLU A 73 6.36 1.27 -10.37
CA GLU A 73 5.93 2.14 -11.46
C GLU A 73 6.29 1.57 -12.84
N ARG A 74 7.51 1.05 -13.01
CA ARG A 74 7.93 0.38 -14.25
C ARG A 74 7.08 -0.85 -14.55
N GLU A 75 6.86 -1.71 -13.57
CA GLU A 75 6.05 -2.92 -13.72
C GLU A 75 4.61 -2.58 -14.12
N ASN A 76 4.03 -1.54 -13.52
CA ASN A 76 2.69 -1.07 -13.90
C ASN A 76 2.67 -0.53 -15.34
N LYS A 77 3.65 0.30 -15.72
CA LYS A 77 3.76 0.82 -17.09
C LYS A 77 4.00 -0.28 -18.13
N LEU A 78 4.85 -1.25 -17.83
CA LEU A 78 5.13 -2.40 -18.68
C LEU A 78 3.90 -3.32 -18.80
N GLY A 79 3.20 -3.61 -17.70
CA GLY A 79 1.96 -4.37 -17.74
C GLY A 79 0.83 -3.67 -18.52
N LEU A 80 0.80 -2.33 -18.51
CA LEU A 80 -0.09 -1.55 -19.37
C LEU A 80 0.36 -1.58 -20.83
N THR A 81 1.66 -1.51 -21.11
CA THR A 81 2.18 -1.57 -22.49
C THR A 81 2.10 -2.97 -23.10
N GLU A 82 2.26 -4.05 -22.35
CA GLU A 82 2.03 -5.42 -22.86
C GLU A 82 0.56 -5.64 -23.23
N ARG A 83 -0.38 -5.13 -22.42
CA ARG A 83 -1.83 -5.20 -22.72
C ARG A 83 -2.22 -4.40 -23.97
N LEU A 84 -1.50 -3.32 -24.28
CA LEU A 84 -1.72 -2.51 -25.49
C LEU A 84 -0.94 -3.04 -26.70
N SER A 85 0.26 -3.58 -26.50
CA SER A 85 1.14 -4.17 -27.52
C SER A 85 0.58 -5.48 -28.10
N ALA A 86 -0.14 -6.27 -27.30
CA ALA A 86 -0.83 -7.48 -27.78
C ALA A 86 -1.89 -7.21 -28.88
N LYS A 87 -2.29 -5.94 -29.10
CA LYS A 87 -3.21 -5.54 -30.18
C LYS A 87 -2.52 -4.91 -31.40
N SER A 88 -1.21 -4.65 -31.35
CA SER A 88 -0.51 -4.05 -32.49
C SER A 88 0.92 -4.54 -32.60
N ALA A 89 1.10 -5.67 -33.30
CA ALA A 89 2.40 -6.07 -33.83
C ALA A 89 2.21 -6.83 -35.16
N LYS A 90 1.96 -6.09 -36.24
CA LYS A 90 2.27 -6.56 -37.60
C LYS A 90 3.58 -5.92 -38.03
N VAL A 91 4.70 -6.48 -37.56
CA VAL A 91 6.03 -6.12 -38.08
C VAL A 91 6.21 -6.85 -39.42
N SER A 92 5.96 -6.14 -40.51
CA SER A 92 6.34 -6.58 -41.85
C SER A 92 7.78 -6.14 -42.10
N SER A 93 8.69 -7.12 -42.20
CA SER A 93 10.00 -6.91 -42.81
C SER A 93 9.82 -6.37 -44.23
N VAL A 94 10.51 -5.29 -44.58
CA VAL A 94 10.53 -4.74 -45.95
C VAL A 94 11.94 -4.93 -46.50
N GLU A 95 12.13 -6.04 -47.23
CA GLU A 95 12.99 -6.02 -48.41
C GLU A 95 12.18 -5.40 -49.56
N GLY A 96 12.85 -4.52 -50.31
CA GLY A 96 12.20 -3.57 -51.20
C GLY A 96 11.50 -4.20 -52.40
N ALA A 97 10.38 -3.60 -52.81
CA ALA A 97 10.11 -3.17 -54.18
C ALA A 97 8.69 -2.58 -54.31
N LYS A 98 8.62 -1.41 -54.95
CA LYS A 98 7.47 -0.73 -55.59
C LYS A 98 6.08 -1.38 -55.50
N GLY A 99 5.12 -0.61 -54.98
CA GLY A 99 3.81 -0.43 -55.64
C GLY A 99 2.56 -0.36 -54.76
N LYS A 100 1.72 0.66 -55.05
CA LYS A 100 0.25 0.77 -54.84
C LYS A 100 -0.29 1.32 -53.51
N LYS A 101 -0.54 2.64 -53.54
CA LYS A 101 -1.75 3.41 -53.16
C LYS A 101 -2.85 2.67 -52.35
N GLY A 102 -3.17 3.19 -51.15
CA GLY A 102 -4.40 2.85 -50.43
C GLY A 102 -4.56 3.55 -49.07
N THR A 103 -5.37 4.62 -49.04
CA THR A 103 -6.15 5.21 -47.91
C THR A 103 -5.48 5.54 -46.56
N SER A 104 -5.51 6.84 -46.23
CA SER A 104 -5.16 7.45 -44.94
C SER A 104 -5.96 6.85 -43.75
N PRO A 105 -5.31 6.44 -42.64
CA PRO A 105 -5.98 5.96 -41.42
C PRO A 105 -6.38 7.09 -40.43
N GLU A 106 -6.01 8.35 -40.71
CA GLU A 106 -6.08 9.44 -39.72
C GLU A 106 -7.51 9.90 -39.36
N ALA A 107 -8.50 9.62 -40.22
CA ALA A 107 -9.88 10.03 -40.00
C ALA A 107 -10.65 9.08 -39.06
N SER A 108 -10.30 7.79 -39.03
CA SER A 108 -10.97 6.77 -38.20
C SER A 108 -10.60 6.94 -36.72
N GLU A 109 -9.32 7.16 -36.44
CA GLU A 109 -8.81 7.29 -35.08
C GLU A 109 -9.36 8.54 -34.36
N LYS A 110 -9.53 9.65 -35.10
CA LYS A 110 -10.19 10.86 -34.56
C LYS A 110 -11.67 10.65 -34.26
N GLN A 111 -12.38 9.80 -35.03
CA GLN A 111 -13.78 9.48 -34.77
C GLN A 111 -13.93 8.57 -33.55
N ASP A 112 -13.03 7.61 -33.38
CA ASP A 112 -13.02 6.70 -32.23
C ASP A 112 -12.74 7.47 -30.92
N LEU A 113 -11.75 8.38 -30.92
CA LEU A 113 -11.45 9.25 -29.78
C LEU A 113 -12.63 10.18 -29.43
N LEU A 114 -13.35 10.72 -30.42
CA LEU A 114 -14.53 11.54 -30.18
C LEU A 114 -15.70 10.73 -29.59
N ALA A 115 -15.87 9.48 -30.02
CA ALA A 115 -16.87 8.58 -29.46
C ALA A 115 -16.56 8.24 -27.99
N GLU A 116 -15.28 7.99 -27.67
CA GLU A 116 -14.84 7.69 -26.30
C GLU A 116 -15.01 8.91 -25.37
N ILE A 117 -14.61 10.11 -25.81
CA ILE A 117 -14.83 11.35 -25.04
C ILE A 117 -16.33 11.59 -24.77
N LYS A 118 -17.18 11.31 -25.77
CA LYS A 118 -18.65 11.42 -25.60
C LYS A 118 -19.16 10.39 -24.59
N GLY A 119 -18.64 9.16 -24.62
CA GLY A 119 -18.92 8.11 -23.64
C GLY A 119 -18.55 8.54 -22.22
N ILE A 120 -17.29 8.93 -22.00
CA ILE A 120 -16.78 9.39 -20.69
C ILE A 120 -17.61 10.57 -20.15
N LYS A 121 -17.97 11.53 -21.01
CA LYS A 121 -18.80 12.68 -20.61
C LYS A 121 -20.20 12.26 -20.16
N SER A 122 -20.80 11.24 -20.79
CA SER A 122 -22.10 10.71 -20.41
C SER A 122 -22.06 9.98 -19.07
N GLU A 123 -21.00 9.18 -18.84
CA GLU A 123 -20.79 8.48 -17.58
C GLU A 123 -20.54 9.45 -16.43
N LEU A 124 -19.73 10.50 -16.64
CA LEU A 124 -19.51 11.56 -15.65
C LEU A 124 -20.82 12.29 -15.30
N SER A 125 -21.68 12.55 -16.28
CA SER A 125 -22.98 13.18 -16.01
C SER A 125 -23.89 12.26 -15.20
N SER A 126 -23.89 10.95 -15.48
CA SER A 126 -24.66 9.96 -14.71
C SER A 126 -24.12 9.81 -13.29
N LEU A 127 -22.80 9.76 -13.12
CA LEU A 127 -22.17 9.64 -11.82
C LEU A 127 -22.39 10.90 -10.97
N LYS A 128 -22.28 12.09 -11.58
CA LYS A 128 -22.60 13.36 -10.92
C LYS A 128 -24.05 13.38 -10.41
N ALA A 129 -25.01 12.91 -11.21
CA ALA A 129 -26.40 12.82 -10.79
C ALA A 129 -26.59 11.84 -9.61
N LYS A 130 -25.92 10.68 -9.65
CA LYS A 130 -25.97 9.69 -8.54
C LYS A 130 -25.33 10.21 -7.26
N VAL A 131 -24.24 10.97 -7.36
CA VAL A 131 -23.57 11.58 -6.20
C VAL A 131 -24.46 12.66 -5.57
N GLU A 132 -25.12 13.48 -6.38
CA GLU A 132 -26.09 14.49 -5.90
C GLU A 132 -27.31 13.82 -5.23
N GLU A 133 -27.83 12.75 -5.84
CA GLU A 133 -28.92 11.95 -5.26
C GLU A 133 -28.49 11.29 -3.94
N GLN A 134 -27.27 10.75 -3.89
CA GLN A 134 -26.72 10.13 -2.68
C GLN A 134 -26.47 11.16 -1.58
N ALA A 135 -25.96 12.34 -1.92
CA ALA A 135 -25.80 13.46 -0.99
C ALA A 135 -27.17 13.87 -0.40
N SER A 136 -28.21 13.92 -1.23
CA SER A 136 -29.58 14.18 -0.80
C SER A 136 -30.15 13.05 0.09
N ARG A 137 -29.85 11.78 -0.20
CA ARG A 137 -30.26 10.62 0.61
C ARG A 137 -29.57 10.58 1.99
N VAL A 138 -28.30 10.97 2.07
CA VAL A 138 -27.56 11.02 3.35
C VAL A 138 -28.18 12.04 4.30
N MET A 139 -28.68 13.18 3.79
CA MET A 139 -29.40 14.15 4.62
C MET A 139 -30.78 13.63 5.07
N HIS A 140 -31.51 12.90 4.22
CA HIS A 140 -32.86 12.43 4.55
C HIS A 140 -32.87 11.24 5.53
N ARG A 141 -31.81 10.42 5.53
CA ARG A 141 -31.65 9.28 6.44
C ARG A 141 -31.28 9.72 7.87
N SER A 142 -30.68 10.89 8.03
CA SER A 142 -30.37 11.47 9.35
C SER A 142 -31.61 12.02 10.09
N SER A 143 -32.76 12.15 9.43
CA SER A 143 -34.01 12.65 10.05
C SER A 143 -35.04 11.55 10.40
N GLN A 144 -34.82 10.28 10.04
CA GLN A 144 -35.78 9.20 10.35
C GLN A 144 -35.42 8.33 11.56
N ASP A 145 -34.22 8.49 12.15
CA ASP A 145 -33.78 7.71 13.31
C ASP A 145 -34.05 8.41 14.68
N ILE A 146 -34.92 9.42 14.73
CA ILE A 146 -35.20 10.19 15.96
C ILE A 146 -36.58 9.92 16.60
N HIS A 147 -37.19 8.75 16.42
CA HIS A 147 -38.36 8.36 17.22
C HIS A 147 -38.38 6.86 17.54
N GLY A 148 -37.91 6.51 18.75
CA GLY A 148 -38.04 5.15 19.27
C GLY A 148 -37.30 4.85 20.57
N VAL A 149 -37.86 5.32 21.70
CA VAL A 149 -37.78 4.73 23.06
C VAL A 149 -36.58 5.06 23.97
N ALA A 150 -36.83 6.06 24.83
CA ALA A 150 -36.45 6.31 26.24
C ALA A 150 -35.03 6.00 26.80
N PRO A 151 -34.41 6.95 27.56
CA PRO A 151 -33.25 6.69 28.39
C PRO A 151 -33.70 6.22 29.78
N ASN A 152 -33.45 4.95 30.15
CA ASN A 152 -33.52 4.54 31.55
C ASN A 152 -32.27 3.72 31.91
N VAL A 153 -31.19 4.46 32.17
CA VAL A 153 -29.92 3.93 32.72
C VAL A 153 -29.83 4.27 34.22
N GLY A 154 -30.96 4.61 34.86
CA GLY A 154 -31.01 5.01 36.27
C GLY A 154 -31.43 3.89 37.24
N GLU A 155 -32.25 2.93 36.80
CA GLU A 155 -32.78 1.90 37.71
C GLU A 155 -31.93 0.63 37.79
N LYS A 156 -31.17 0.29 36.73
CA LYS A 156 -30.35 -0.93 36.72
C LYS A 156 -29.12 -0.91 37.61
N THR A 157 -28.67 0.26 38.05
CA THR A 157 -27.50 0.37 38.93
C THR A 157 -27.83 0.11 40.40
N MET A 158 -29.10 0.24 40.82
CA MET A 158 -29.49 -0.07 42.21
C MET A 158 -29.73 -1.56 42.45
N GLU A 159 -30.22 -2.32 41.47
CA GLU A 159 -30.38 -3.78 41.61
C GLU A 159 -29.03 -4.49 41.70
N ILE A 160 -28.05 -4.09 40.87
CA ILE A 160 -26.70 -4.69 40.87
C ILE A 160 -25.96 -4.40 42.18
N LEU A 161 -26.13 -3.21 42.75
CA LEU A 161 -25.53 -2.87 44.05
C LEU A 161 -26.25 -3.59 45.20
N GLY A 162 -27.57 -3.80 45.11
CA GLY A 162 -28.33 -4.60 46.07
C GLY A 162 -27.87 -6.07 46.11
N ASP A 163 -27.65 -6.68 44.95
CA ASP A 163 -27.19 -8.07 44.84
C ASP A 163 -25.75 -8.25 45.34
N ILE A 164 -24.86 -7.28 45.10
CA ILE A 164 -23.48 -7.31 45.61
C ILE A 164 -23.45 -7.16 47.13
N VAL A 165 -24.27 -6.27 47.70
CA VAL A 165 -24.34 -6.08 49.16
C VAL A 165 -24.98 -7.29 49.83
N LEU A 166 -26.03 -7.89 49.24
CA LEU A 166 -26.65 -9.11 49.77
C LEU A 166 -25.70 -10.32 49.70
N PHE A 167 -24.87 -10.41 48.65
CA PHE A 167 -23.84 -11.45 48.53
C PHE A 167 -22.73 -11.28 49.57
N ALA A 168 -22.30 -10.04 49.84
CA ALA A 168 -21.28 -9.75 50.85
C ALA A 168 -21.76 -10.04 52.29
N VAL A 169 -23.02 -9.73 52.62
CA VAL A 169 -23.59 -10.04 53.94
C VAL A 169 -23.82 -11.55 54.15
N ARG A 170 -23.97 -12.32 53.06
CA ARG A 170 -24.17 -13.78 53.11
C ARG A 170 -22.87 -14.57 53.29
N LEU A 171 -21.71 -13.93 53.21
CA LEU A 171 -20.38 -14.56 53.21
C LEU A 171 -19.58 -14.37 54.51
N ASP A 172 -20.16 -13.73 55.55
CA ASP A 172 -19.61 -13.71 56.91
C ASP A 172 -20.35 -14.71 57.84
N ILE A 173 -20.08 -16.01 57.62
CA ILE A 173 -20.03 -17.07 58.66
C ILE A 173 -18.67 -17.74 58.56
#